data_AF-A0A517Y898-F1
#
_entry.id   AF-A0A517Y898-F1
#
_cell.length_a   1.000
_cell.length_b   1.000
_cell.length_c   1.000
_cell.angle_alpha   90.00
_cell.angle_beta   90.00
_cell.angle_gamma   90.00
#
_symmetry.space_group_name_H-M   'P 1'
#
loop_
_entity.id
_entity.type
_entity.pdbx_description
1 polymer ?
#
loop_
_entity_poly.entity_id
_entity_poly.type
_entity_poly.pdbx_seq_one_letter_code
_entity_poly.pdbx_strand_id
1 'polypeptide(L)'
;MEDREACLIYFRQAIAEPLSVQPWSEWWAENDELVAQSFPLVDYVRLKHRKLWGAQQILQISGELPPDFAPRSPLISGSCCRCGERFVNQPEAEASGDVRCSACGIKYLFVYGPEQE
;
A
#
# COMPACT_ATOMS: atom_id res chain seq x y z
N MET A 1 17.98 -13.52 -9.58
CA MET A 1 17.44 -13.68 -8.20
C MET A 1 17.51 -12.38 -7.43
N GLU A 2 18.53 -11.55 -7.68
CA GLU A 2 18.71 -10.24 -7.04
C GLU A 2 17.55 -9.27 -7.32
N ASP A 3 16.99 -9.30 -8.53
CA ASP A 3 15.89 -8.43 -8.97
C ASP A 3 14.58 -8.65 -8.19
N ARG A 4 14.23 -9.91 -7.93
CA ARG A 4 13.05 -10.25 -7.13
C ARG A 4 13.20 -9.78 -5.69
N GLU A 5 14.40 -9.94 -5.12
CA GLU A 5 14.67 -9.50 -3.76
C GLU A 5 14.56 -7.98 -3.61
N ALA A 6 15.04 -7.22 -4.61
CA ALA A 6 14.86 -5.77 -4.64
C ALA A 6 13.39 -5.35 -4.58
N CYS A 7 12.50 -6.01 -5.34
CA CYS A 7 11.06 -5.77 -5.26
C CYS A 7 10.49 -6.12 -3.87
N LEU A 8 10.89 -7.24 -3.28
CA LEU A 8 10.43 -7.65 -1.95
C LEU A 8 10.91 -6.69 -0.84
N ILE A 9 12.13 -6.16 -0.96
CA ILE A 9 12.63 -5.09 -0.07
C ILE A 9 11.71 -3.88 -0.14
N TYR A 10 11.40 -3.40 -1.34
CA TYR A 10 10.47 -2.29 -1.50
C TYR A 10 9.09 -2.61 -0.90
N PHE A 11 8.52 -3.80 -1.16
CA PHE A 11 7.22 -4.18 -0.60
C PHE A 11 7.21 -4.16 0.93
N ARG A 12 8.22 -4.75 1.56
CA ARG A 12 8.35 -4.77 3.03
C ARG A 12 8.45 -3.35 3.57
N GLN A 13 9.26 -2.50 2.96
CA GLN A 13 9.46 -1.13 3.40
C GLN A 13 8.23 -0.25 3.16
N ALA A 14 7.54 -0.41 2.02
CA ALA A 14 6.30 0.28 1.70
C ALA A 14 5.14 -0.08 2.64
N ILE A 15 5.22 -1.21 3.36
CA ILE A 15 4.25 -1.63 4.36
C ILE A 15 4.68 -1.15 5.76
N ALA A 16 5.95 -1.36 6.12
CA ALA A 16 6.47 -1.01 7.44
C ALA A 16 6.59 0.50 7.63
N GLU A 17 7.18 1.20 6.67
CA GLU A 17 7.51 2.63 6.73
C GLU A 17 7.17 3.32 5.41
N PRO A 18 5.86 3.50 5.09
CA PRO A 18 5.43 3.91 3.75
C PRO A 18 5.99 5.26 3.29
N LEU A 19 6.27 6.18 4.22
CA LEU A 19 6.85 7.51 3.92
C LEU A 19 8.35 7.48 3.60
N SER A 20 9.05 6.38 3.91
CA SER A 20 10.49 6.22 3.64
C SER A 20 10.79 5.84 2.19
N VAL A 21 9.77 5.42 1.42
CA VAL A 21 9.90 4.97 0.03
C VAL A 21 8.98 5.77 -0.87
N GLN A 22 9.27 5.79 -2.17
CA GLN A 22 8.40 6.42 -3.16
C GLN A 22 6.96 5.87 -3.13
N PRO A 23 5.96 6.68 -3.50
CA PRO A 23 4.59 6.20 -3.73
C PRO A 23 4.56 5.10 -4.79
N TRP A 24 3.55 4.22 -4.72
CA TRP A 24 3.47 3.07 -5.62
C TRP A 24 3.52 3.44 -7.11
N SER A 25 2.80 4.48 -7.53
CA SER A 25 2.75 4.89 -8.93
C SER A 25 4.11 5.30 -9.48
N GLU A 26 4.87 6.07 -8.69
CA GLU A 26 6.23 6.50 -9.04
C GLU A 26 7.18 5.31 -9.10
N TRP A 27 7.21 4.49 -8.04
CA TRP A 27 8.07 3.31 -8.01
C TRP A 27 7.73 2.33 -9.16
N TRP A 28 6.45 2.10 -9.44
CA TRP A 28 6.02 1.21 -10.52
C TRP A 28 6.46 1.73 -11.88
N ALA A 29 6.38 3.05 -12.13
CA ALA A 29 6.80 3.63 -13.41
C ALA A 29 8.29 3.35 -13.70
N GLU A 30 9.14 3.31 -12.67
CA GLU A 30 10.56 3.01 -12.79
C GLU A 30 10.87 1.51 -12.84
N ASN A 31 9.98 0.65 -12.28
CA ASN A 31 10.28 -0.77 -12.03
C ASN A 31 9.33 -1.76 -12.74
N ASP A 32 8.39 -1.33 -13.59
CA ASP A 32 7.42 -2.21 -14.27
C ASP A 32 8.09 -3.37 -15.00
N GLU A 33 9.14 -3.09 -15.77
CA GLU A 33 9.88 -4.11 -16.52
C GLU A 33 10.60 -5.10 -15.59
N LEU A 34 11.18 -4.61 -14.49
CA LEU A 34 11.84 -5.43 -13.47
C LEU A 34 10.84 -6.40 -12.83
N VAL A 35 9.66 -5.91 -12.49
CA VAL A 35 8.58 -6.74 -11.90
C VAL A 35 8.10 -7.78 -12.91
N ALA A 36 7.95 -7.42 -14.18
CA ALA A 36 7.53 -8.35 -15.24
C ALA A 36 8.52 -9.51 -15.44
N GLN A 37 9.82 -9.26 -15.24
CA GLN A 37 10.85 -10.29 -15.33
C GLN A 37 10.99 -11.12 -14.04
N SER A 38 10.70 -10.51 -12.89
CA SER A 38 10.94 -11.11 -11.56
C SER A 38 9.80 -11.97 -11.03
N PHE A 39 8.58 -11.77 -11.53
CA PHE A 39 7.38 -12.44 -11.04
C PHE A 39 6.65 -13.21 -12.15
N PRO A 40 6.00 -14.35 -11.84
CA PRO A 40 5.08 -15.01 -12.76
C PRO A 40 3.99 -14.04 -13.22
N LEU A 41 3.46 -14.23 -14.43
CA LEU A 41 2.44 -13.35 -15.02
C LEU A 41 1.25 -13.09 -14.09
N VAL A 42 0.80 -14.09 -13.33
CA VAL A 42 -0.31 -13.97 -12.37
C VAL A 42 0.01 -12.95 -11.27
N ASP A 43 1.24 -12.96 -10.74
CA ASP A 43 1.67 -12.04 -9.69
C ASP A 43 1.98 -10.66 -10.27
N TYR A 44 2.56 -10.58 -11.48
CA TYR A 44 2.73 -9.32 -12.19
C TYR A 44 1.39 -8.58 -12.38
N VAL A 45 0.37 -9.27 -12.92
CA VAL A 45 -0.97 -8.70 -13.12
C VAL A 45 -1.60 -8.31 -11.77
N ARG A 46 -1.41 -9.13 -10.74
CA ARG A 46 -1.87 -8.81 -9.39
C ARG A 46 -1.24 -7.52 -8.85
N LEU A 47 0.06 -7.36 -8.99
CA LEU A 47 0.79 -6.17 -8.56
C LEU A 47 0.35 -4.94 -9.36
N LYS A 48 0.17 -5.07 -10.68
CA LYS A 48 -0.27 -3.98 -11.55
C LYS A 48 -1.66 -3.44 -11.18
N HIS A 49 -2.62 -4.31 -10.88
CA HIS A 49 -4.00 -3.90 -10.62
C HIS A 49 -4.34 -3.69 -9.14
N ARG A 50 -3.76 -4.51 -8.25
CA ARG A 50 -4.02 -4.43 -6.79
C ARG A 50 -2.95 -3.65 -6.05
N LYS A 51 -1.84 -3.28 -6.69
CA LYS A 51 -0.78 -2.44 -6.14
C LYS A 51 -0.23 -3.01 -4.82
N LEU A 52 -0.06 -2.16 -3.80
CA LEU A 52 0.45 -2.56 -2.47
C LEU A 52 -0.37 -3.69 -1.82
N TRP A 53 -1.66 -3.79 -2.09
CA TRP A 53 -2.47 -4.92 -1.64
C TRP A 53 -2.03 -6.24 -2.29
N GLY A 54 -1.67 -6.21 -3.58
CA GLY A 54 -1.08 -7.35 -4.27
C GLY A 54 0.27 -7.75 -3.65
N ALA A 55 1.10 -6.77 -3.31
CA ALA A 55 2.38 -6.99 -2.63
C ALA A 55 2.20 -7.64 -1.24
N GLN A 56 1.23 -7.16 -0.44
CA GLN A 56 0.87 -7.79 0.84
C GLN A 56 0.47 -9.25 0.66
N GLN A 57 -0.36 -9.56 -0.34
CA GLN A 57 -0.77 -10.94 -0.63
C GLN A 57 0.42 -11.84 -1.00
N ILE A 58 1.39 -11.31 -1.76
CA ILE A 58 2.60 -12.06 -2.11
C ILE A 58 3.45 -12.34 -0.86
N LEU A 59 3.65 -11.35 0.00
CA LEU A 59 4.38 -11.52 1.26
C LEU A 59 3.67 -12.47 2.24
N GLN A 60 2.34 -12.49 2.24
CA GLN A 60 1.58 -13.47 3.02
C GLN A 60 1.76 -14.89 2.49
N ILE A 61 1.73 -15.07 1.16
CA ILE A 61 1.95 -16.36 0.51
C ILE A 61 3.38 -16.86 0.74
N SER A 62 4.38 -15.96 0.79
CA SER A 62 5.77 -16.33 1.11
C SER A 62 6.03 -16.58 2.60
N GLY A 63 5.05 -16.33 3.48
CA GLY A 63 5.19 -16.47 4.93
C GLY A 63 5.94 -15.31 5.62
N GLU A 64 6.18 -14.22 4.90
CA GLU A 64 6.83 -13.01 5.43
C GLU A 64 5.87 -12.07 6.16
N LEU A 65 4.56 -12.18 5.87
CA LEU A 65 3.51 -11.49 6.62
C LEU A 65 2.47 -12.48 7.14
N PRO A 66 1.91 -12.24 8.33
CA PRO A 66 0.83 -13.07 8.85
C PRO A 66 -0.46 -12.91 8.01
N PRO A 67 -1.30 -13.96 7.92
CA PRO A 67 -2.53 -13.93 7.12
C PRO A 67 -3.56 -12.90 7.62
N ASP A 68 -3.52 -12.57 8.91
CA ASP A 68 -4.35 -11.59 9.61
C ASP A 68 -3.66 -10.22 9.75
N PHE A 69 -2.56 -9.99 9.03
CA PHE A 69 -1.88 -8.70 9.03
C PHE A 69 -2.84 -7.54 8.72
N ALA A 70 -2.93 -6.59 9.64
CA ALA A 70 -3.69 -5.36 9.49
C ALA A 70 -2.73 -4.17 9.33
N PRO A 71 -2.68 -3.51 8.16
CA PRO A 71 -1.81 -2.36 7.97
C PRO A 71 -2.29 -1.15 8.79
N ARG A 72 -1.35 -0.27 9.15
CA ARG A 72 -1.65 1.00 9.84
C ARG A 72 -2.61 1.86 9.02
N SER A 73 -3.47 2.60 9.73
CA SER A 73 -4.40 3.57 9.11
C SER A 73 -3.63 4.57 8.24
N PRO A 74 -4.13 4.93 7.05
CA PRO A 74 -3.50 5.94 6.18
C PRO A 74 -3.31 7.31 6.84
N LEU A 75 -4.12 7.66 7.85
CA LEU A 75 -3.93 8.89 8.64
C LEU A 75 -2.65 8.85 9.47
N ILE A 76 -2.26 7.66 9.94
CA ILE A 76 -1.06 7.46 10.75
C ILE A 76 0.15 7.27 9.83
N SER A 77 -0.02 6.48 8.78
CA SER A 77 1.08 6.09 7.89
C SER A 77 1.36 7.08 6.76
N GLY A 78 0.48 8.05 6.53
CA GLY A 78 0.58 9.04 5.44
C GLY A 78 0.47 8.45 4.04
N SER A 79 0.15 7.16 3.91
CA SER A 79 0.00 6.46 2.63
C SER A 79 -1.17 5.48 2.67
N CYS A 80 -1.87 5.35 1.55
CA CYS A 80 -2.97 4.41 1.41
C CYS A 80 -2.46 2.97 1.58
N CYS A 81 -2.92 2.28 2.62
CA CYS A 81 -2.50 0.92 2.91
C CYS A 81 -2.91 -0.11 1.85
N ARG A 82 -3.74 0.27 0.87
CA ARG A 82 -4.20 -0.59 -0.21
C ARG A 82 -3.46 -0.37 -1.51
N CYS A 83 -3.24 0.88 -1.90
CA CYS A 83 -2.57 1.18 -3.17
C CYS A 83 -1.14 1.68 -3.04
N GLY A 84 -0.68 2.05 -1.85
CA GLY A 84 0.67 2.59 -1.63
C GLY A 84 0.86 4.03 -2.12
N GLU A 85 -0.21 4.69 -2.55
CA GLU A 85 -0.16 6.11 -2.94
C GLU A 85 -0.16 7.00 -1.69
N ARG A 86 0.39 8.21 -1.80
CA ARG A 86 0.35 9.17 -0.70
C ARG A 86 -1.09 9.50 -0.33
N PHE A 87 -1.33 9.51 0.97
CA PHE A 87 -2.63 9.83 1.50
C PHE A 87 -2.70 11.33 1.78
N VAL A 88 -3.32 12.07 0.87
CA VAL A 88 -3.63 13.48 1.08
C VAL A 88 -4.97 13.55 1.80
N ASN A 89 -4.96 13.99 3.05
CA ASN A 89 -6.19 14.27 3.78
C ASN A 89 -6.87 15.46 3.09
N GLN A 90 -8.02 15.24 2.45
CA GLN A 90 -8.78 16.36 1.87
C GLN A 90 -9.59 17.01 3.01
N PRO A 91 -9.44 18.32 3.24
CA PRO A 91 -10.10 19.03 4.34
C PRO A 91 -11.63 19.07 4.23
N GLU A 92 -12.24 18.75 3.09
CA GLU A 92 -13.70 18.75 2.91
C GLU A 92 -14.42 17.56 3.58
N ALA A 93 -13.71 16.65 4.25
CA ALA A 93 -14.28 15.51 4.96
C ALA A 93 -14.87 15.85 6.35
N GLU A 94 -14.99 17.15 6.69
CA GLU A 94 -15.40 17.66 8.01
C GLU A 94 -16.84 17.30 8.43
N ALA A 95 -17.71 16.84 7.52
CA ALA A 95 -19.11 16.56 7.85
C ALA A 95 -19.48 15.08 8.00
N SER A 96 -18.62 14.11 7.63
CA SER A 96 -19.02 12.68 7.57
C SER A 96 -18.03 11.67 8.16
N GLY A 97 -16.83 12.07 8.58
CA GLY A 97 -15.85 11.14 9.14
C GLY A 97 -15.37 10.07 8.15
N ASP A 98 -15.46 10.36 6.85
CA ASP A 98 -15.15 9.46 5.76
C ASP A 98 -14.09 10.09 4.84
N VAL A 99 -12.89 9.50 4.75
CA VAL A 99 -11.84 9.94 3.82
C VAL A 99 -11.61 8.84 2.80
N ARG A 100 -11.56 9.23 1.53
CA ARG A 100 -11.31 8.33 0.42
C ARG A 100 -9.91 8.55 -0.11
N CYS A 101 -9.21 7.46 -0.40
CA CYS A 101 -7.99 7.57 -1.20
C CYS A 101 -8.35 8.03 -2.61
N SER A 102 -7.81 9.17 -3.05
CA SER A 102 -8.06 9.72 -4.39
C SER A 102 -7.61 8.81 -5.53
N ALA A 103 -6.63 7.94 -5.28
CA ALA A 103 -6.03 7.11 -6.32
C ALA A 103 -6.68 5.72 -6.49
N CYS A 104 -7.28 5.15 -5.44
CA CYS A 104 -7.95 3.84 -5.53
C CYS A 104 -9.43 3.85 -5.11
N GLY A 105 -9.94 4.99 -4.65
CA GLY A 105 -11.35 5.17 -4.25
C GLY A 105 -11.73 4.48 -2.94
N ILE A 106 -10.79 3.77 -2.28
CA ILE A 106 -11.09 3.08 -1.02
C ILE A 106 -11.43 4.09 0.06
N LYS A 107 -12.56 3.82 0.71
CA LYS A 107 -13.11 4.57 1.81
C LYS A 107 -12.52 4.06 3.13
N TYR A 108 -12.02 4.97 3.93
CA TYR A 108 -11.59 4.72 5.30
C TYR A 108 -12.61 5.37 6.23
N LEU A 109 -13.21 4.54 7.10
CA LEU A 109 -14.13 5.00 8.13
C LEU A 109 -13.32 5.49 9.31
N PHE A 110 -13.62 6.69 9.80
CA PHE A 110 -13.05 7.20 11.05
C PHE A 110 -14.12 7.16 12.12
N VAL A 111 -13.81 6.44 13.20
CA VAL A 111 -14.49 6.67 14.46
C VAL A 111 -13.69 7.77 15.15
N TYR A 112 -14.21 8.99 15.15
CA TYR A 112 -13.78 9.99 16.12
C TYR A 112 -14.15 9.43 17.50
N GLY A 113 -13.20 8.77 18.17
CA GLY A 113 -13.33 8.51 19.59
C GLY A 113 -13.24 9.85 20.32
N PRO A 114 -14.11 10.13 21.32
CA PRO A 114 -13.98 11.35 22.10
C PRO A 114 -12.57 11.38 22.72
N GLU A 115 -11.94 12.55 22.64
CA GLU A 115 -10.71 12.86 23.36
C GLU A 115 -10.82 12.30 24.79
N GLN A 116 -9.96 11.35 25.14
CA GLN A 116 -9.84 10.95 26.54
C GLN A 116 -9.12 12.08 27.26
N GLU A 117 -9.94 12.86 27.97
CA GLU A 117 -9.59 13.90 28.94
C GLU A 117 -8.65 13.40 30.04
#